data_AF-A0A7C5MAK5-F1
#
_entry.id   AF-A0A7C5MAK5-F1
#
_cell.length_a   1.000
_cell.length_b   1.000
_cell.length_c   1.000
_cell.angle_alpha   90.00
_cell.angle_beta   90.00
_cell.angle_gamma   90.00
#
_symmetry.space_group_name_H-M   'P 1'
#
loop_
_entity.id
_entity.type
_entity.pdbx_description
1 polymer ?
#
loop_
_entity_poly.entity_id
_entity_poly.type
_entity_poly.pdbx_seq_one_letter_code
_entity_poly.pdbx_strand_id
1 'polypeptide(L)' 'MNDYDVIWYDGSKYREKPVAVVINGEKIMVKEWKPLGIVVNFLGSKREVHKVKLENGLVFKIEYIRSLDIWTVEKSRNF' A
#
# COMPACT_ATOMS: atom_id res chain seq x y z
N MET A 1 -3.80 -16.50 3.16
CA MET A 1 -3.49 -15.06 3.04
C MET A 1 -4.81 -14.33 3.21
N ASN A 2 -4.85 -13.19 3.93
CA ASN A 2 -6.02 -12.31 3.83
C ASN A 2 -5.81 -11.54 2.53
N ASP A 3 -6.61 -11.83 1.51
CA ASP A 3 -6.44 -11.22 0.19
C ASP A 3 -6.93 -9.77 0.26
N TYR A 4 -5.98 -8.85 0.36
CA TYR A 4 -6.21 -7.41 0.27
C TYR A 4 -5.73 -6.95 -1.10
N ASP A 5 -6.64 -6.47 -1.93
CA ASP A 5 -6.27 -5.86 -3.21
C ASP A 5 -6.22 -4.34 -3.09
N VAL A 6 -5.47 -3.70 -3.98
CA VAL A 6 -5.33 -2.24 -4.04
C VAL A 6 -5.86 -1.75 -5.37
N ILE A 7 -6.72 -0.73 -5.34
CA ILE A 7 -7.25 -0.10 -6.54
C ILE A 7 -6.47 1.18 -6.82
N TRP A 8 -6.07 1.33 -8.08
CA TRP A 8 -5.39 2.48 -8.66
C TRP A 8 -6.41 3.36 -9.39
N TYR A 9 -6.12 4.64 -9.62
CA TYR A 9 -7.00 5.46 -10.48
C TYR A 9 -7.10 4.83 -11.88
N ASP A 10 -8.32 4.86 -12.43
CA ASP A 10 -8.57 4.39 -13.79
C ASP A 10 -7.88 5.34 -14.79
N GLY A 11 -6.94 4.81 -15.58
CA GLY A 11 -6.10 5.59 -16.51
C GLY A 11 -4.73 6.06 -15.99
N SER A 12 -4.38 5.77 -14.74
CA SER A 12 -3.08 6.15 -14.15
C SER A 12 -1.98 5.12 -14.43
N LYS A 13 -0.75 5.59 -14.69
CA LYS A 13 0.44 4.73 -14.81
C LYS A 13 0.75 4.03 -13.46
N TYR A 14 1.43 2.88 -13.53
CA TYR A 14 1.89 1.97 -12.46
C TYR A 14 2.77 2.59 -11.33
N ARG A 15 2.71 3.89 -11.06
CA ARG A 15 3.57 4.60 -10.07
C ARG A 15 2.84 5.63 -9.20
N GLU A 16 1.51 5.71 -9.31
CA GLU A 16 0.71 6.63 -8.50
C GLU A 16 0.19 5.93 -7.24
N LYS A 17 -0.03 6.69 -6.17
CA LYS A 17 -0.50 6.14 -4.88
C LYS A 17 -1.85 5.44 -5.08
N PRO A 18 -2.06 4.23 -4.51
CA PRO A 18 -3.36 3.59 -4.52
C PRO A 18 -4.41 4.47 -3.85
N VAL A 19 -5.63 4.43 -4.38
CA VAL A 19 -6.74 5.27 -3.93
C VAL A 19 -7.72 4.53 -3.03
N ALA A 20 -7.71 3.20 -3.09
CA ALA A 20 -8.55 2.37 -2.24
C ALA A 20 -7.90 1.01 -1.98
N VAL A 21 -8.32 0.38 -0.90
CA VAL A 21 -8.01 -1.01 -0.58
C VAL A 21 -9.31 -1.81 -0.63
N VAL A 22 -9.29 -2.98 -1.27
CA VAL A 22 -10.41 -3.92 -1.29
C VAL A 22 -10.21 -4.92 -0.16
N ILE A 23 -11.19 -4.99 0.74
CA ILE A 23 -11.19 -5.86 1.91
C ILE A 23 -12.45 -6.72 1.84
N ASN A 24 -12.31 -8.04 1.70
CA ASN A 24 -13.45 -8.96 1.59
C ASN A 24 -14.48 -8.55 0.51
N GLY A 25 -14.00 -8.02 -0.62
CA GLY A 25 -14.85 -7.51 -1.71
C GLY A 25 -15.37 -6.08 -1.53
N GLU A 26 -15.15 -5.45 -0.38
CA GLU A 26 -15.54 -4.06 -0.12
C GLU A 26 -14.40 -3.10 -0.49
N LYS A 27 -14.68 -2.14 -1.38
CA LYS A 27 -13.74 -1.07 -1.74
C LYS A 27 -13.80 0.05 -0.70
N ILE A 28 -12.68 0.32 -0.05
CA ILE A 28 -12.57 1.36 0.97
C ILE A 28 -11.50 2.37 0.57
N MET A 29 -11.90 3.64 0.46
CA MET A 29 -11.01 4.69 -0.02
C MET A 29 -9.92 5.03 1.00
N VAL A 30 -8.77 5.45 0.48
CA VAL A 30 -7.67 6.00 1.27
C VAL A 30 -8.01 7.42 1.70
N LYS A 31 -8.01 7.66 3.00
CA LYS A 31 -8.21 8.97 3.61
C LYS A 31 -6.89 9.72 3.83
N GLU A 32 -5.86 9.02 4.32
CA GLU A 32 -4.55 9.62 4.60
C GLU A 32 -3.42 8.71 4.10
N TRP A 33 -2.41 9.31 3.44
CA TRP A 33 -1.23 8.62 2.93
C TRP A 33 0.04 9.25 3.48
N LYS A 34 0.78 8.50 4.31
CA LYS A 34 2.00 8.98 4.96
C LYS A 34 3.22 8.15 4.53
N PRO A 35 4.18 8.72 3.78
CA PRO A 35 5.45 8.03 3.53
C PRO A 35 6.23 7.90 4.85
N LEU A 36 6.81 6.72 5.09
CA LEU A 36 7.60 6.43 6.28
C LEU A 36 9.09 6.37 5.98
N GLY A 37 9.46 5.98 4.75
CA GLY A 37 10.85 5.95 4.31
C GLY A 37 11.11 4.90 3.24
N ILE A 38 12.39 4.70 2.94
CA ILE A 38 12.89 3.70 2.00
C ILE A 38 13.75 2.70 2.77
N VAL A 39 13.41 1.42 2.67
CA VAL A 39 14.19 0.31 3.23
C VAL A 39 14.99 -0.34 2.11
N VAL A 40 16.30 -0.49 2.32
CA VAL A 40 17.18 -1.20 1.39
C VAL A 40 17.51 -2.55 2.02
N ASN A 41 17.25 -3.65 1.30
CA ASN A 41 17.65 -4.98 1.77
C ASN A 41 19.14 -5.26 1.46
N PHE A 42 19.66 -6.37 1.99
CA PHE A 42 21.06 -6.78 1.78
C PHE A 42 21.44 -6.98 0.30
N LEU A 43 20.45 -7.30 -0.55
CA LEU A 43 20.62 -7.46 -2.00
C LEU A 43 20.51 -6.13 -2.78
N GLY A 44 20.43 -4.99 -2.08
CA GLY A 44 20.30 -3.66 -2.70
C GLY A 44 18.90 -3.32 -3.23
N SER A 45 17.92 -4.20 -3.05
CA SER A 45 16.53 -3.94 -3.44
C SER A 45 15.91 -2.89 -2.52
N LYS A 46 15.32 -1.85 -3.13
CA LYS A 46 14.70 -0.72 -2.45
C LYS A 46 13.20 -0.94 -2.33
N ARG A 47 12.68 -0.77 -1.11
CA ARG A 47 11.26 -0.82 -0.78
C ARG A 47 10.82 0.51 -0.20
N GLU A 48 9.83 1.16 -0.78
CA GLU A 48 9.20 2.33 -0.18
C GLU A 48 8.12 1.87 0.78
N VAL A 49 8.09 2.43 1.99
CA VAL A 49 7.14 2.03 3.03
C VAL A 49 6.21 3.20 3.32
N HIS A 50 4.91 2.93 3.36
CA HIS A 50 3.87 3.92 3.59
C HIS A 50 2.90 3.44 4.66
N LYS A 51 2.46 4.37 5.51
CA LYS A 51 1.31 4.20 6.40
C LYS A 51 0.08 4.79 5.72
N VAL A 52 -0.98 4.00 5.63
CA VAL A 52 -2.21 4.35 4.92
C VAL A 52 -3.38 4.21 5.87
N LYS A 53 -4.20 5.24 5.97
CA LYS A 53 -5.44 5.21 6.74
C LYS A 53 -6.62 5.28 5.80
N LEU A 54 -7.55 4.36 5.97
CA LEU A 54 -8.77 4.27 5.17
C LEU A 54 -9.89 5.11 5.78
N GLU A 55 -10.94 5.38 5.00
CA GLU A 55 -12.10 6.14 5.46
C GLU A 55 -12.82 5.51 6.65
N ASN A 56 -12.84 4.18 6.72
CA ASN A 56 -13.41 3.44 7.85
C ASN A 56 -12.50 3.40 9.10
N GLY A 57 -11.37 4.11 9.08
CA GLY A 57 -10.44 4.21 10.20
C GLY A 57 -9.39 3.10 10.28
N LEU A 58 -9.46 2.08 9.42
CA LEU A 58 -8.42 1.04 9.39
C LEU A 58 -7.08 1.60 8.91
N VAL A 59 -6.01 1.03 9.44
CA VAL A 59 -4.63 1.42 9.14
C VAL A 59 -3.88 0.26 8.52
N PHE A 60 -3.19 0.53 7.43
CA PHE A 60 -2.41 -0.43 6.65
C PHE A 60 -0.99 0.07 6.45
N LYS A 61 -0.08 -0.90 6.34
CA LYS A 61 1.25 -0.71 5.80
C LYS A 61 1.20 -1.11 4.34
N ILE A 62 1.60 -0.21 3.46
CA ILE A 62 1.73 -0.49 2.02
C ILE A 62 3.20 -0.31 1.65
N GLU A 63 3.77 -1.31 0.97
CA GLU A 63 5.15 -1.27 0.50
C GLU A 63 5.21 -1.36 -1.02
N TYR A 64 6.09 -0.56 -1.62
CA TYR A 64 6.41 -0.64 -3.05
C TYR A 64 7.80 -1.22 -3.25
N ILE A 65 7.87 -2.40 -3.85
CA ILE A 65 9.12 -3.10 -4.17
C ILE A 65 9.58 -2.66 -5.56
N ARG A 66 10.44 -1.63 -5.63
CA ARG A 66 10.84 -0.98 -6.89
C ARG A 66 11.45 -1.91 -7.93
N SER A 67 12.20 -2.93 -7.48
CA SER A 67 12.89 -3.86 -8.38
C SER A 67 11.94 -4.85 -9.07
N LEU A 68 10.79 -5.12 -8.46
CA LEU A 68 9.79 -6.03 -8.99
C LEU A 68 8.59 -5.30 -9.59
N ASP A 69 8.49 -3.98 -9.37
CA ASP A 69 7.32 -3.17 -9.71
C ASP A 69 6.03 -3.73 -9.07
N ILE A 70 6.14 -4.15 -7.80
CA ILE A 70 5.04 -4.78 -7.05
C ILE A 70 4.72 -3.96 -5.80
N TRP A 71 3.43 -3.84 -5.52
CA TRP A 71 2.91 -3.29 -4.27
C TRP A 71 2.42 -4.42 -3.36
N THR A 72 2.76 -4.34 -2.07
CA THR A 72 2.30 -5.30 -1.05
C THR A 72 1.56 -4.56 0.05
N VAL A 73 0.43 -5.13 0.49
CA VAL A 73 -0.43 -4.53 1.52
C VAL A 73 -0.49 -5.44 2.74
N GLU A 74 -0.25 -4.88 3.91
CA GLU A 74 -0.27 -5.58 5.18
C GLU A 74 -1.14 -4.82 6.18
N LYS A 75 -2.13 -5.51 6.77
CA LYS A 75 -2.94 -4.93 7.86
C LYS A 75 -2.06 -4.77 9.08
N SER A 76 -1.82 -3.53 9.48
CA SER A 76 -0.88 -3.28 10.57
C SER A 76 -1.60 -3.37 11.91
N ARG A 77 -1.26 -4.39 12.71
CA ARG A 77 -1.88 -4.59 14.05
C ARG A 77 -1.32 -3.68 15.13
N ASN A 78 -0.15 -3.06 14.92
CA ASN A 78 0.62 -2.34 15.94
C ASN A 78 1.24 -1.01 15.45
N PHE A 79 0.55 -0.23 14.61
CA PHE A 79 1.20 0.90 13.89
C PHE A 79 0.49 2.24 13.95
#